data_AF-A0A3N0VYV7-F1
#
_entry.id   AF-A0A3N0VYV7-F1
#
_cell.length_a   1.000
_cell.length_b   1.000
_cell.length_c   1.000
_cell.angle_alpha   90.00
_cell.angle_beta   90.00
_cell.angle_gamma   90.00
#
_symmetry.space_group_name_H-M   'P 1'
#
loop_
_entity.id
_entity.type
_entity.pdbx_description
1 polymer ?
#
loop_
_entity_poly.entity_id
_entity_poly.type
_entity_poly.pdbx_seq_one_letter_code
_entity_poly.pdbx_strand_id
1 'polypeptide(L)'
;MKYFKRFLILVILAFILLIIYIEFGGHYIINKDDKQSITWYIRSSSKLPENFTGFYNTVYPNALSNNSWDLVRDTFSSSKTTRKECPCSQTANLLFPVLDIKNKNTFDIFWVTRYIEHRYTQKECLNFNFSNFDFLENRKGTEQISQSLFNKQTKALKPIEMGEILALYENPVKNNRNRNPEQAKSRAKYFCDLYSENLNK
;
A
#
# COMPACT_ATOMS: atom_id res chain seq x y z
N MET A 1 -45.34 13.32 -14.07
CA MET A 1 -44.74 13.03 -12.74
C MET A 1 -44.59 11.55 -12.38
N LYS A 2 -45.57 10.65 -12.62
CA LYS A 2 -45.44 9.22 -12.28
C LYS A 2 -44.29 8.51 -13.02
N TYR A 3 -44.11 8.80 -14.31
CA TYR A 3 -43.03 8.23 -15.12
C TYR A 3 -41.63 8.72 -14.72
N PHE A 4 -41.50 10.00 -14.33
CA PHE A 4 -40.25 10.57 -13.83
C PHE A 4 -39.79 9.89 -12.52
N LYS A 5 -40.70 9.64 -11.58
CA LYS A 5 -40.39 8.90 -10.35
C LYS A 5 -39.92 7.47 -10.63
N ARG A 6 -40.57 6.76 -11.57
CA ARG A 6 -40.17 5.40 -11.96
C ARG A 6 -38.79 5.37 -12.63
N PHE A 7 -38.53 6.33 -13.52
CA PHE A 7 -37.22 6.48 -14.16
C PHE A 7 -36.10 6.73 -13.14
N LEU A 8 -36.32 7.65 -12.19
CA LEU A 8 -35.35 7.94 -11.14
C LEU A 8 -35.03 6.69 -10.29
N ILE A 9 -36.04 5.90 -9.94
CA ILE A 9 -35.85 4.63 -9.20
C ILE A 9 -34.99 3.65 -10.00
N LEU A 10 -35.24 3.51 -11.30
CA LEU A 10 -34.44 2.63 -12.17
C LEU A 10 -32.98 3.09 -12.26
N VAL A 11 -32.74 4.39 -12.35
CA VAL A 11 -31.37 4.95 -12.37
C VAL A 11 -30.65 4.68 -11.05
N ILE A 12 -31.31 4.90 -9.91
CA ILE A 12 -30.73 4.61 -8.59
C ILE A 12 -30.42 3.12 -8.45
N LEU A 13 -31.34 2.24 -8.87
CA LEU A 13 -31.13 0.79 -8.80
C LEU A 13 -29.97 0.34 -9.69
N ALA A 14 -29.87 0.86 -10.91
CA ALA A 14 -28.73 0.60 -11.79
C ALA A 14 -27.40 1.07 -11.19
N PHE A 15 -27.40 2.24 -10.53
CA PHE A 15 -26.22 2.77 -9.85
C PHE A 15 -25.79 1.91 -8.65
N ILE A 16 -26.75 1.43 -7.85
CA ILE A 16 -26.47 0.51 -6.74
C ILE A 16 -25.87 -0.80 -7.26
N LEU A 17 -26.45 -1.39 -8.32
CA LEU A 17 -25.91 -2.60 -8.93
C LEU A 17 -24.50 -2.39 -9.47
N LEU A 18 -24.22 -1.23 -10.06
CA LEU A 18 -22.88 -0.86 -10.52
C LEU A 18 -21.89 -0.78 -9.36
N ILE A 19 -22.25 -0.15 -8.24
CA ILE A 19 -21.40 -0.08 -7.04
C ILE A 19 -21.12 -1.48 -6.50
N ILE A 20 -22.14 -2.33 -6.39
CA ILE A 20 -21.98 -3.72 -5.92
C ILE A 20 -21.03 -4.48 -6.85
N TYR A 21 -21.20 -4.32 -8.17
CA TYR A 21 -20.30 -4.94 -9.14
C TYR A 21 -18.86 -4.49 -8.97
N ILE A 22 -18.62 -3.19 -8.79
CA ILE A 22 -17.28 -2.65 -8.56
C ILE A 22 -16.69 -3.16 -7.23
N GLU A 23 -17.52 -3.22 -6.18
CA GLU A 23 -17.10 -3.60 -4.83
C GLU A 23 -16.71 -5.09 -4.73
N PHE A 24 -17.38 -5.96 -5.49
CA PHE A 24 -17.17 -7.40 -5.44
C PHE A 24 -16.53 -7.99 -6.70
N GLY A 25 -16.20 -7.18 -7.71
CA GLY A 25 -15.63 -7.63 -8.99
C GLY A 25 -14.40 -8.54 -8.82
N GLY A 26 -13.55 -8.24 -7.84
CA GLY A 26 -12.37 -9.05 -7.51
C GLY A 26 -12.68 -10.51 -7.15
N HIS A 27 -13.86 -10.81 -6.60
CA HIS A 27 -14.26 -12.19 -6.33
C HIS A 27 -14.48 -13.01 -7.60
N TYR A 28 -14.85 -12.36 -8.71
CA TYR A 28 -15.17 -13.03 -9.96
C TYR A 28 -13.96 -13.16 -10.88
N ILE A 29 -13.05 -12.17 -10.89
CA ILE A 29 -11.89 -12.19 -11.78
C ILE A 29 -10.72 -13.04 -11.24
N ILE A 30 -10.61 -13.20 -9.93
CA ILE A 30 -9.51 -13.97 -9.31
C ILE A 30 -9.93 -15.44 -9.18
N ASN A 31 -9.13 -16.35 -9.72
CA ASN A 31 -9.39 -17.80 -9.62
C ASN A 31 -9.12 -18.32 -8.18
N LYS A 32 -9.45 -19.59 -7.92
CA LYS A 32 -9.36 -20.17 -6.57
C LYS A 32 -7.91 -20.28 -6.07
N ASP A 33 -6.98 -20.65 -6.93
CA ASP A 33 -5.59 -20.91 -6.58
C ASP A 33 -4.86 -19.60 -6.29
N ASP A 34 -5.15 -18.54 -7.04
CA ASP A 34 -4.67 -17.19 -6.78
C ASP A 34 -5.21 -16.63 -5.47
N LYS A 35 -6.48 -16.88 -5.14
CA LYS A 35 -7.05 -16.50 -3.84
C LYS A 35 -6.28 -17.15 -2.68
N GLN A 36 -5.96 -18.44 -2.81
CA GLN A 36 -5.15 -19.15 -1.82
C GLN A 36 -3.73 -18.59 -1.75
N SER A 37 -3.13 -18.30 -2.90
CA SER A 37 -1.79 -17.71 -2.99
C SER A 37 -1.73 -16.34 -2.31
N ILE A 38 -2.69 -15.45 -2.59
CA ILE A 38 -2.84 -14.15 -1.92
C ILE A 38 -2.94 -14.34 -0.39
N THR A 39 -3.78 -15.28 0.07
CA THR A 39 -3.90 -15.58 1.50
C THR A 39 -2.59 -16.05 2.09
N TRP A 40 -1.89 -16.96 1.41
CA TRP A 40 -0.61 -17.48 1.88
C TRP A 40 0.41 -16.36 1.99
N TYR A 41 0.63 -15.59 0.92
CA TYR A 41 1.60 -14.49 0.88
C TYR A 41 1.37 -13.45 1.98
N ILE A 42 0.13 -12.99 2.16
CA ILE A 42 -0.17 -11.94 3.15
C ILE A 42 -0.07 -12.49 4.57
N ARG A 43 -0.63 -13.68 4.85
CA ARG A 43 -0.65 -14.23 6.22
C ARG A 43 0.68 -14.80 6.68
N SER A 44 1.54 -15.25 5.76
CA SER A 44 2.87 -15.75 6.10
C SER A 44 3.90 -14.65 6.32
N SER A 45 3.54 -13.39 6.04
CA SER A 45 4.47 -12.27 6.12
C SER A 45 4.81 -11.91 7.57
N SER A 46 6.10 -11.62 7.81
CA SER A 46 6.55 -11.16 9.11
C SER A 46 5.85 -9.84 9.50
N LYS A 47 5.51 -9.72 10.78
CA LYS A 47 4.88 -8.50 11.29
C LYS A 47 5.95 -7.42 11.46
N LEU A 48 5.65 -6.21 10.96
CA LEU A 48 6.45 -5.04 11.27
C LEU A 48 6.31 -4.68 12.75
N PRO A 49 7.40 -4.28 13.41
CA PRO A 49 7.34 -3.68 14.75
C PRO A 49 6.48 -2.42 14.79
N GLU A 50 5.79 -2.19 15.92
CA GLU A 50 4.88 -1.06 16.08
C GLU A 50 5.55 0.31 15.92
N ASN A 51 6.84 0.46 16.28
CA ASN A 51 7.57 1.70 16.05
C ASN A 51 7.70 2.02 14.56
N PHE A 52 7.92 1.01 13.71
CA PHE A 52 8.04 1.18 12.26
C PHE A 52 6.67 1.43 11.63
N THR A 53 5.66 0.63 12.00
CA THR A 53 4.28 0.83 11.53
C THR A 53 3.73 2.20 11.95
N GLY A 54 4.01 2.64 13.18
CA GLY A 54 3.68 3.95 13.69
C GLY A 54 4.38 5.06 12.91
N PHE A 55 5.70 4.96 12.71
CA PHE A 55 6.46 5.89 11.89
C PHE A 55 5.87 6.03 10.48
N TYR A 56 5.58 4.90 9.82
CA TYR A 56 4.98 4.90 8.49
C TYR A 56 3.62 5.63 8.44
N ASN A 57 2.73 5.35 9.40
CA ASN A 57 1.40 5.97 9.46
C ASN A 57 1.45 7.46 9.86
N THR A 58 2.49 7.89 10.57
CA THR A 58 2.73 9.31 10.85
C THR A 58 3.28 10.03 9.63
N VAL A 59 4.20 9.42 8.87
CA VAL A 59 4.73 9.98 7.61
C VAL A 59 3.64 10.07 6.54
N TYR A 60 2.79 9.04 6.43
CA TYR A 60 1.64 8.99 5.54
C TYR A 60 0.34 8.94 6.37
N PRO A 61 -0.22 10.10 6.74
CA PRO A 61 -1.42 10.15 7.57
C PRO A 61 -2.57 9.31 7.00
N ASN A 62 -3.17 8.51 7.87
CA ASN A 62 -4.28 7.60 7.56
C ASN A 62 -3.94 6.47 6.58
N ALA A 63 -2.66 6.18 6.31
CA ALA A 63 -2.29 5.07 5.42
C ALA A 63 -2.76 3.71 5.95
N LEU A 64 -2.92 3.55 7.26
CA LEU A 64 -3.41 2.30 7.86
C LEU A 64 -4.94 2.20 7.97
N SER A 65 -5.67 3.27 7.67
CA SER A 65 -7.14 3.33 7.78
C SER A 65 -7.83 3.59 6.44
N ASN A 66 -7.19 4.35 5.55
CA ASN A 66 -7.70 4.63 4.21
C ASN A 66 -7.74 3.37 3.35
N ASN A 67 -8.69 3.32 2.42
CA ASN A 67 -8.84 2.24 1.45
C ASN A 67 -8.77 2.77 0.01
N SER A 68 -8.99 1.90 -0.97
CA SER A 68 -8.89 2.27 -2.38
C SER A 68 -9.90 3.34 -2.82
N TRP A 69 -11.08 3.44 -2.19
CA TRP A 69 -12.05 4.50 -2.47
C TRP A 69 -11.53 5.86 -2.03
N ASP A 70 -10.75 5.94 -0.96
CA ASP A 70 -10.10 7.18 -0.53
C ASP A 70 -9.14 7.68 -1.61
N LEU A 71 -8.35 6.79 -2.22
CA LEU A 71 -7.45 7.14 -3.33
C LEU A 71 -8.21 7.64 -4.56
N VAL A 72 -9.31 6.98 -4.91
CA VAL A 72 -10.17 7.38 -6.03
C VAL A 72 -10.71 8.79 -5.78
N ARG A 73 -11.29 9.03 -4.60
CA ARG A 73 -11.80 10.35 -4.21
C ARG A 73 -10.72 11.42 -4.30
N ASP A 74 -9.52 11.13 -3.79
CA ASP A 74 -8.42 12.09 -3.77
C ASP A 74 -7.93 12.45 -5.19
N THR A 75 -7.93 11.46 -6.10
CA THR A 75 -7.61 11.66 -7.53
C THR A 75 -8.57 12.65 -8.20
N PHE A 76 -9.87 12.57 -7.88
CA PHE A 76 -10.88 13.49 -8.42
C PHE A 76 -10.93 14.84 -7.70
N SER A 77 -10.47 14.92 -6.45
CA SER A 77 -10.57 16.12 -5.62
C SER A 77 -9.50 17.18 -5.91
N SER A 78 -8.61 16.98 -6.89
CA SER A 78 -7.50 17.89 -7.28
C SER A 78 -6.68 18.47 -6.12
N SER A 79 -6.73 17.81 -4.96
CA SER A 79 -6.08 18.26 -3.74
C SER A 79 -4.60 17.88 -3.80
N LYS A 80 -3.70 18.86 -3.60
CA LYS A 80 -2.26 18.65 -3.40
C LYS A 80 -1.99 18.00 -2.04
N THR A 81 -2.66 16.89 -1.73
CA THR A 81 -2.39 16.14 -0.51
C THR A 81 -1.08 15.40 -0.69
N THR A 82 -0.31 15.29 0.40
CA THR A 82 0.82 14.36 0.48
C THR A 82 0.35 13.01 -0.05
N ARG A 83 1.13 12.40 -0.96
CA ARG A 83 0.79 11.13 -1.63
C ARG A 83 0.30 10.15 -0.57
N LYS A 84 -1.02 9.94 -0.50
CA LYS A 84 -1.60 9.01 0.46
C LYS A 84 -1.26 7.62 -0.04
N GLU A 85 -0.43 6.92 0.72
CA GLU A 85 -0.11 5.53 0.41
C GLU A 85 -1.26 4.64 0.91
N CYS A 86 -1.73 3.75 0.05
CA CYS A 86 -2.64 2.67 0.43
C CYS A 86 -1.87 1.34 0.35
N PRO A 87 -1.45 0.78 1.49
CA PRO A 87 -0.67 -0.46 1.52
C PRO A 87 -1.31 -1.61 0.73
N CYS A 88 -2.62 -1.83 0.82
CA CYS A 88 -3.30 -2.89 0.08
C CYS A 88 -3.36 -2.62 -1.43
N SER A 89 -3.42 -1.36 -1.86
CA SER A 89 -3.26 -1.00 -3.27
C SER A 89 -1.85 -1.30 -3.77
N GLN A 90 -0.82 -0.98 -2.98
CA GLN A 90 0.56 -1.38 -3.29
C GLN A 90 0.70 -2.91 -3.36
N THR A 91 0.13 -3.64 -2.39
CA THR A 91 0.10 -5.11 -2.40
C THR A 91 -0.56 -5.65 -3.66
N ALA A 92 -1.70 -5.09 -4.07
CA ALA A 92 -2.38 -5.47 -5.29
C ALA A 92 -1.48 -5.24 -6.52
N ASN A 93 -0.81 -4.10 -6.62
CA ASN A 93 0.14 -3.81 -7.71
C ASN A 93 1.31 -4.79 -7.74
N LEU A 94 1.83 -5.21 -6.58
CA LEU A 94 2.91 -6.20 -6.48
C LEU A 94 2.46 -7.60 -6.92
N LEU A 95 1.25 -8.00 -6.56
CA LEU A 95 0.72 -9.33 -6.88
C LEU A 95 0.13 -9.41 -8.29
N PHE A 96 -0.44 -8.32 -8.82
CA PHE A 96 -1.16 -8.31 -10.08
C PHE A 96 -0.42 -8.95 -11.27
N PRO A 97 0.91 -8.75 -11.45
CA PRO A 97 1.65 -9.40 -12.53
C PRO A 97 1.63 -10.92 -12.46
N VAL A 98 1.59 -11.52 -11.26
CA VAL A 98 1.67 -12.97 -11.07
C VAL A 98 0.31 -13.67 -11.01
N LEU A 99 -0.79 -12.95 -10.87
CA LEU A 99 -2.14 -13.54 -10.86
C LEU A 99 -2.55 -14.03 -12.27
N ASP A 100 -3.23 -15.16 -12.37
CA ASP A 100 -3.80 -15.66 -13.62
C ASP A 100 -5.21 -15.08 -13.86
N ILE A 101 -5.22 -13.79 -14.22
CA ILE A 101 -6.42 -13.05 -14.63
C ILE A 101 -6.44 -12.93 -16.15
N LYS A 102 -7.55 -13.35 -16.77
CA LYS A 102 -7.73 -13.25 -18.23
C LYS A 102 -7.86 -11.79 -18.66
N ASN A 103 -7.15 -11.41 -19.74
CA ASN A 103 -7.22 -10.07 -20.36
C ASN A 103 -6.97 -8.92 -19.36
N LYS A 104 -5.88 -9.02 -18.60
CA LYS A 104 -5.47 -8.01 -17.60
C LYS A 104 -5.56 -6.59 -18.15
N ASN A 105 -6.27 -5.75 -17.41
CA ASN A 105 -6.36 -4.32 -17.64
C ASN A 105 -6.12 -3.55 -16.33
N THR A 106 -5.92 -2.23 -16.43
CA THR A 106 -5.60 -1.39 -15.27
C THR A 106 -6.73 -1.33 -14.23
N PHE A 107 -8.00 -1.48 -14.64
CA PHE A 107 -9.13 -1.50 -13.70
C PHE A 107 -9.16 -2.77 -12.86
N ASP A 108 -8.62 -3.89 -13.37
CA ASP A 108 -8.55 -5.13 -12.61
C ASP A 108 -7.69 -4.97 -11.34
N ILE A 109 -6.69 -4.09 -11.34
CA ILE A 109 -5.88 -3.78 -10.15
C ILE A 109 -6.78 -3.22 -9.04
N PHE A 110 -7.75 -2.36 -9.39
CA PHE A 110 -8.69 -1.84 -8.41
C PHE A 110 -9.57 -2.95 -7.83
N TRP A 111 -10.07 -3.88 -8.66
CA TRP A 111 -10.84 -5.03 -8.19
C TRP A 111 -10.02 -5.99 -7.32
N VAL A 112 -8.76 -6.24 -7.67
CA VAL A 112 -7.84 -7.00 -6.82
C VAL A 112 -7.62 -6.28 -5.49
N THR A 113 -7.48 -4.95 -5.52
CA THR A 113 -7.33 -4.13 -4.31
C THR A 113 -8.56 -4.25 -3.42
N ARG A 114 -9.78 -4.10 -3.95
CA ARG A 114 -11.04 -4.30 -3.19
C ARG A 114 -11.11 -5.70 -2.60
N TYR A 115 -10.78 -6.73 -3.39
CA TYR A 115 -10.77 -8.11 -2.90
C TYR A 115 -9.84 -8.31 -1.69
N ILE A 116 -8.65 -7.70 -1.72
CA ILE A 116 -7.67 -7.72 -0.64
C ILE A 116 -8.20 -6.95 0.57
N GLU A 117 -8.71 -5.73 0.38
CA GLU A 117 -9.22 -4.87 1.46
C GLU A 117 -10.44 -5.45 2.19
N HIS A 118 -11.24 -6.29 1.52
CA HIS A 118 -12.33 -7.04 2.14
C HIS A 118 -11.86 -8.15 3.09
N ARG A 119 -10.58 -8.53 3.05
CA ARG A 119 -10.04 -9.70 3.76
C ARG A 119 -8.88 -9.39 4.68
N TYR A 120 -8.15 -8.33 4.40
CA TYR A 120 -6.93 -7.95 5.10
C TYR A 120 -6.96 -6.47 5.41
N THR A 121 -6.40 -6.14 6.56
CA THR A 121 -6.18 -4.76 7.00
C THR A 121 -5.04 -4.13 6.22
N GLN A 122 -5.02 -2.79 6.11
CA GLN A 122 -3.88 -2.06 5.55
C GLN A 122 -2.57 -2.39 6.26
N LYS A 123 -2.61 -2.68 7.57
CA LYS A 123 -1.45 -3.11 8.34
C LYS A 123 -0.90 -4.48 7.89
N GLU A 124 -1.77 -5.44 7.59
CA GLU A 124 -1.34 -6.73 7.05
C GLU A 124 -0.74 -6.59 5.65
N CYS A 125 -1.35 -5.78 4.79
CA CYS A 125 -0.80 -5.44 3.49
C CYS A 125 0.58 -4.75 3.60
N LEU A 126 0.73 -3.81 4.54
CA LEU A 126 2.01 -3.15 4.81
C LEU A 126 3.08 -4.14 5.28
N ASN A 127 2.72 -5.06 6.18
CA ASN A 127 3.61 -6.13 6.61
C ASN A 127 4.09 -6.97 5.43
N PHE A 128 3.17 -7.36 4.53
CA PHE A 128 3.51 -8.11 3.32
C PHE A 128 4.49 -7.33 2.44
N ASN A 129 4.17 -6.07 2.15
CA ASN A 129 4.96 -5.23 1.26
C ASN A 129 6.41 -5.14 1.76
N PHE A 130 6.61 -4.72 3.01
CA PHE A 130 7.95 -4.53 3.56
C PHE A 130 8.71 -5.82 3.84
N SER A 131 8.02 -6.92 4.19
CA SER A 131 8.67 -8.20 4.46
C SER A 131 9.16 -8.90 3.19
N ASN A 132 8.50 -8.64 2.06
CA ASN A 132 8.82 -9.29 0.79
C ASN A 132 9.59 -8.39 -0.18
N PHE A 133 9.71 -7.09 0.11
CA PHE A 133 10.47 -6.16 -0.71
C PHE A 133 11.96 -6.51 -0.73
N ASP A 134 12.54 -6.43 -1.92
CA ASP A 134 13.98 -6.55 -2.14
C ASP A 134 14.62 -5.15 -2.13
N PHE A 135 15.38 -4.86 -1.08
CA PHE A 135 16.09 -3.60 -0.90
C PHE A 135 17.45 -3.58 -1.63
N LEU A 136 17.64 -4.43 -2.64
CA LEU A 136 18.89 -4.72 -3.35
C LEU A 136 19.93 -5.36 -2.43
N GLU A 137 21.03 -5.83 -3.03
CA GLU A 137 22.16 -6.42 -2.31
C GLU A 137 21.74 -7.66 -1.48
N ASN A 138 20.73 -8.40 -1.97
CA ASN A 138 20.13 -9.56 -1.31
C ASN A 138 19.52 -9.27 0.07
N ARG A 139 19.06 -8.03 0.30
CA ARG A 139 18.42 -7.62 1.54
C ARG A 139 16.91 -7.67 1.36
N LYS A 140 16.33 -8.84 1.62
CA LYS A 140 14.88 -9.05 1.54
C LYS A 140 14.25 -8.86 2.91
N GLY A 141 13.28 -7.96 2.98
CA GLY A 141 12.56 -7.69 4.22
C GLY A 141 13.24 -6.67 5.13
N THR A 142 12.46 -6.12 6.06
CA THR A 142 12.89 -5.05 6.98
C THR A 142 14.00 -5.47 7.94
N GLU A 143 13.98 -6.71 8.41
CA GLU A 143 15.01 -7.18 9.35
C GLU A 143 16.39 -7.28 8.67
N GLN A 144 16.45 -7.80 7.44
CA GLN A 144 17.73 -7.91 6.71
C GLN A 144 18.30 -6.53 6.34
N ILE A 145 17.46 -5.60 5.87
CA ILE A 145 17.92 -4.25 5.54
C ILE A 145 18.34 -3.46 6.81
N SER A 146 17.61 -3.62 7.92
CA SER A 146 17.95 -3.02 9.21
C SER A 146 19.32 -3.51 9.72
N GLN A 147 19.52 -4.84 9.69
CA GLN A 147 20.77 -5.45 10.12
C GLN A 147 21.94 -5.04 9.20
N SER A 148 21.72 -5.00 7.88
CA SER A 148 22.75 -4.64 6.91
C SER A 148 23.20 -3.18 7.01
N LEU A 149 22.26 -2.23 7.16
CA LEU A 149 22.59 -0.80 7.15
C LEU A 149 23.04 -0.28 8.52
N PHE A 150 22.49 -0.83 9.60
CA PHE A 150 22.61 -0.24 10.94
C PHE A 150 23.09 -1.22 12.01
N ASN A 151 23.24 -2.51 11.69
CA ASN A 151 23.56 -3.57 12.66
C ASN A 151 22.58 -3.58 13.84
N LYS A 152 21.28 -3.48 13.54
CA LYS A 152 20.19 -3.37 14.52
C LYS A 152 19.00 -4.23 14.12
N GLN A 153 18.26 -4.66 15.14
CA GLN A 153 16.90 -5.18 14.96
C GLN A 153 15.95 -4.05 14.52
N THR A 154 14.94 -4.37 13.71
CA THR A 154 13.99 -3.37 13.18
C THR A 154 13.31 -2.55 14.29
N LYS A 155 13.02 -3.17 15.45
CA LYS A 155 12.40 -2.50 16.60
C LYS A 155 13.28 -1.44 17.28
N ALA A 156 14.59 -1.45 17.03
CA ALA A 156 15.57 -0.55 17.63
C ALA A 156 15.97 0.62 16.69
N LEU A 157 15.32 0.72 15.53
CA LEU A 157 15.59 1.78 14.57
C LEU A 157 15.09 3.13 15.07
N LYS A 158 15.92 4.16 14.88
CA LYS A 158 15.57 5.56 15.10
C LYS A 158 14.76 6.11 13.91
N PRO A 159 13.99 7.20 14.08
CA PRO A 159 13.20 7.78 12.99
C PRO A 159 14.00 8.07 11.70
N ILE A 160 15.23 8.58 11.81
CA ILE A 160 16.09 8.82 10.64
C ILE A 160 16.47 7.53 9.91
N GLU A 161 16.68 6.43 10.63
CA GLU A 161 17.04 5.12 10.06
C GLU A 161 15.81 4.47 9.40
N MET A 162 14.63 4.60 10.02
CA MET A 162 13.36 4.21 9.40
C MET A 162 13.08 5.04 8.13
N GLY A 163 13.40 6.33 8.14
CA GLY A 163 13.33 7.21 6.98
C GLY A 163 14.24 6.77 5.83
N GLU A 164 15.44 6.26 6.12
CA GLU A 164 16.35 5.72 5.09
C GLU A 164 15.81 4.42 4.48
N ILE A 165 15.27 3.50 5.29
CA ILE A 165 14.60 2.30 4.78
C ILE A 165 13.39 2.67 3.92
N LEU A 166 12.59 3.66 4.34
CA LEU A 166 11.44 4.12 3.58
C LEU A 166 11.87 4.79 2.25
N ALA A 167 12.98 5.52 2.24
CA ALA A 167 13.56 6.05 1.01
C ALA A 167 13.96 4.94 0.04
N LEU A 168 14.58 3.86 0.53
CA LEU A 168 14.89 2.70 -0.30
C LEU A 168 13.63 2.01 -0.80
N TYR A 169 12.58 1.90 0.01
CA TYR A 169 11.30 1.34 -0.39
C TYR A 169 10.66 2.14 -1.53
N GLU A 170 10.75 3.47 -1.49
CA GLU A 170 10.23 4.34 -2.56
C GLU A 170 11.00 4.18 -3.88
N ASN A 171 12.34 4.11 -3.82
CA ASN A 171 13.16 3.87 -5.00
C ASN A 171 14.52 3.28 -4.60
N PRO A 172 14.69 1.95 -4.69
CA PRO A 172 15.85 1.29 -4.12
C PRO A 172 17.13 1.60 -4.89
N VAL A 173 17.06 1.91 -6.19
CA VAL A 173 18.24 2.26 -7.00
C VAL A 173 18.66 3.70 -6.74
N LYS A 174 17.72 4.65 -6.77
CA LYS A 174 18.01 6.08 -6.61
C LYS A 174 18.46 6.42 -5.20
N ASN A 175 17.85 5.80 -4.19
CA ASN A 175 18.11 6.12 -2.78
C ASN A 175 19.08 5.13 -2.11
N ASN A 176 19.80 4.30 -2.88
CA ASN A 176 20.86 3.45 -2.33
C ASN A 176 22.05 4.28 -1.86
N ARG A 177 22.41 4.21 -0.57
CA ARG A 177 23.53 4.97 0.01
C ARG A 177 24.91 4.63 -0.57
N ASN A 178 25.12 3.40 -1.03
CA ASN A 178 26.37 2.95 -1.65
C ASN A 178 26.52 3.51 -3.07
N ARG A 179 25.39 3.80 -3.74
CA ARG A 179 25.37 4.37 -5.09
C ARG A 179 25.26 5.90 -5.08
N ASN A 180 24.37 6.44 -4.26
CA ASN A 180 23.99 7.85 -4.21
C ASN A 180 23.87 8.32 -2.74
N PRO A 181 24.98 8.50 -2.01
CA PRO A 181 24.97 8.78 -0.57
C PRO A 181 24.25 10.09 -0.20
N GLU A 182 24.48 11.17 -0.94
CA GLU A 182 23.84 12.47 -0.68
C GLU A 182 22.32 12.41 -0.88
N GLN A 183 21.88 11.72 -1.93
CA GLN A 183 20.46 11.51 -2.21
C GLN A 183 19.81 10.65 -1.13
N ALA A 184 20.45 9.57 -0.69
CA ALA A 184 19.96 8.71 0.38
C ALA A 184 19.79 9.51 1.69
N LYS A 185 20.80 10.28 2.07
CA LYS A 185 20.77 11.15 3.26
C LYS A 185 19.68 12.21 3.18
N SER A 186 19.59 12.90 2.05
CA SER A 186 18.57 13.93 1.81
C SER A 186 17.16 13.35 1.89
N ARG A 187 16.92 12.19 1.27
CA ARG A 187 15.59 11.56 1.27
C ARG A 187 15.21 10.98 2.63
N ALA A 188 16.15 10.39 3.36
CA ALA A 188 15.94 9.94 4.73
C ALA A 188 15.57 11.11 5.66
N LYS A 189 16.31 12.23 5.54
CA LYS A 189 16.02 13.46 6.28
C LYS A 189 14.63 13.99 5.99
N TYR A 190 14.23 14.04 4.71
CA TYR A 190 12.87 14.45 4.32
C TYR A 190 11.78 13.64 5.05
N PHE A 191 11.90 12.31 5.11
CA PHE A 191 10.92 11.48 5.83
C PHE A 191 10.97 11.70 7.34
N CYS A 192 12.15 11.91 7.92
CA CYS A 192 12.30 12.23 9.34
C CYS A 192 11.69 13.59 9.70
N ASP A 193 11.84 14.58 8.82
CA ASP A 193 11.27 15.92 8.98
C ASP A 193 9.73 15.83 8.88
N LEU A 194 9.18 15.11 7.87
CA LEU A 194 7.74 14.83 7.77
C LEU A 194 7.17 14.14 9.02
N TYR A 195 7.87 13.13 9.53
CA TYR A 195 7.48 12.45 10.76
C TYR A 195 7.38 13.43 11.93
N SER A 196 8.37 14.30 12.09
CA SER A 196 8.41 15.30 13.17
C SER A 196 7.32 16.36 13.00
N GLU A 197 7.06 16.83 11.77
CA GLU A 197 6.00 17.80 11.48
C GLU A 197 4.60 17.23 11.79
N ASN A 198 4.36 15.97 11.45
CA ASN A 198 3.05 15.33 11.64
C ASN A 198 2.81 14.84 13.08
N LEU A 199 3.86 14.68 13.90
CA LEU A 199 3.71 14.43 15.34
C LEU A 199 3.18 15.65 16.10
N ASN A 200 3.45 16.86 15.60
CA ASN A 200 3.12 18.13 16.26
C ASN A 200 1.78 18.72 15.79
N LYS A 201 1.03 18.01 14.95
CA LYS A 201 -0.31 18.39 14.47
C LYS A 201 -1.37 17.59 15.21
#